data_AF-A0A250KFQ3-F1
#
_entry.id   AF-A0A250KFQ3-F1
#
_cell.length_a   1.000
_cell.length_b   1.000
_cell.length_c   1.000
_cell.angle_alpha   90.00
_cell.angle_beta   90.00
_cell.angle_gamma   90.00
#
_symmetry.space_group_name_H-M   'P 1'
#
loop_
_entity.id
_entity.type
_entity.pdbx_description
1 polymer ?
#
loop_
_entity_poly.entity_id
_entity_poly.type
_entity_poly.pdbx_seq_one_letter_code
_entity_poly.pdbx_strand_id
1 'polypeptide(L)'
;MDRNSKNRRLRYMLCFLCVILIIFSCADKKNKYDINFNDQRSIIKLPLLDSSWKYSPSYPSGGTWINPLKKDGVPCYFQKRNLIKNNRIIWESDIYLGSKTYMTIDGSIRESLDITYYFEEKKWEYVYHTAKRNYNSSNSPSQIKNLYNSIDVVISKCEADSILFSWGL
;
A
#
# COMPACT_ATOMS: atom_id res chain seq x y z
N MET A 1 -30.91 -44.20 32.17
CA MET A 1 -29.95 -43.29 31.49
C MET A 1 -30.73 -42.12 30.90
N ASP A 2 -30.60 -40.96 31.52
CA ASP A 2 -31.53 -39.84 31.39
C ASP A 2 -31.40 -39.10 30.04
N ARG A 3 -32.52 -39.00 29.30
CA ARG A 3 -32.63 -38.32 27.99
C ARG A 3 -32.24 -36.85 28.09
N ASN A 4 -32.41 -36.27 29.28
CA ASN A 4 -32.07 -34.88 29.59
C ASN A 4 -30.54 -34.64 29.61
N SER A 5 -29.75 -35.62 30.03
CA SER A 5 -28.28 -35.49 30.06
C SER A 5 -27.67 -35.52 28.65
N LYS A 6 -28.24 -36.31 27.74
CA LYS A 6 -27.84 -36.35 26.32
C LYS A 6 -28.09 -35.02 25.62
N ASN A 7 -29.25 -34.41 25.84
CA ASN A 7 -29.58 -33.09 25.28
C ASN A 7 -28.67 -31.98 25.82
N ARG A 8 -28.30 -32.04 27.10
CA ARG A 8 -27.35 -31.10 27.71
C ARG A 8 -25.96 -31.23 27.09
N ARG A 9 -25.46 -32.46 26.91
CA ARG A 9 -24.17 -32.74 26.26
C ARG A 9 -24.15 -32.29 24.79
N LEU A 10 -25.24 -32.49 24.05
CA LEU A 10 -25.36 -32.06 22.66
C LEU A 10 -25.32 -30.52 22.53
N ARG A 11 -25.97 -29.79 23.44
CA ARG A 11 -25.91 -28.32 23.49
C ARG A 11 -24.50 -27.81 23.80
N TYR A 12 -23.81 -28.43 24.75
CA TYR A 12 -22.42 -28.06 25.04
C TYR A 12 -21.48 -28.35 23.86
N MET A 13 -21.65 -29.49 23.17
CA MET A 13 -20.90 -29.81 21.95
C MET A 13 -21.14 -28.78 20.84
N LEU A 14 -22.39 -28.37 20.60
CA LEU A 14 -22.73 -27.35 19.61
C LEU A 14 -22.15 -25.98 19.98
N CYS A 15 -22.24 -25.56 21.23
CA CYS A 15 -21.62 -24.31 21.70
C CYS A 15 -20.10 -24.34 21.54
N PHE A 16 -19.46 -25.47 21.83
CA PHE A 16 -18.02 -25.65 21.68
C PHE A 16 -17.60 -25.59 20.19
N LEU A 17 -18.40 -26.20 19.30
CA LEU A 17 -18.19 -26.13 17.86
C LEU A 17 -18.33 -24.70 17.33
N CYS A 18 -19.34 -23.94 17.79
CA CYS A 18 -19.51 -22.54 17.44
C CYS A 18 -18.33 -21.68 17.91
N VAL A 19 -17.82 -21.92 19.13
CA VAL A 19 -16.63 -21.22 19.65
C VAL A 19 -15.38 -21.56 18.84
N ILE A 20 -15.19 -22.83 18.46
CA ILE A 20 -14.09 -23.25 17.56
C ILE A 20 -14.21 -22.55 16.20
N LEU A 21 -15.40 -22.50 15.60
CA LEU A 21 -15.62 -21.81 14.32
C LEU A 21 -15.36 -20.30 14.41
N ILE A 22 -15.72 -19.65 15.52
CA ILE A 22 -15.42 -18.24 15.76
C ILE A 22 -13.90 -18.03 15.90
N ILE A 23 -13.20 -18.90 16.64
CA ILE A 23 -11.74 -18.86 16.80
C ILE A 23 -11.03 -19.09 15.45
N PHE A 24 -11.50 -20.01 14.62
CA PHE A 24 -10.97 -20.22 13.26
C PHE A 24 -11.30 -19.07 12.29
N SER A 25 -12.42 -18.35 12.49
CA SER A 25 -12.69 -17.12 11.71
C SER A 25 -11.78 -15.95 12.12
N CYS A 26 -11.28 -15.97 13.36
CA CYS A 26 -10.31 -15.02 13.89
C CYS A 26 -8.85 -15.48 13.67
N ALA A 27 -8.63 -16.71 13.22
CA ALA A 27 -7.31 -17.24 12.91
C ALA A 27 -6.80 -16.62 11.60
N ASP A 28 -5.86 -15.69 11.77
CA ASP A 28 -4.99 -15.11 10.77
C ASP A 28 -5.63 -14.34 9.61
N LYS A 29 -5.94 -13.07 9.90
CA LYS A 29 -5.56 -11.98 8.98
C LYS A 29 -4.07 -11.61 9.14
N LYS A 30 -3.17 -12.58 9.37
CA LYS A 30 -1.73 -12.34 9.27
C LYS A 30 -1.36 -12.25 7.80
N ASN A 31 -0.79 -11.12 7.40
CA ASN A 31 -0.04 -10.90 6.17
C ASN A 31 -0.68 -11.36 4.86
N LYS A 32 -1.99 -11.13 4.68
CA LYS A 32 -2.63 -11.32 3.37
C LYS A 32 -2.07 -10.40 2.27
N TYR A 33 -1.26 -9.40 2.63
CA TYR A 33 -1.02 -8.26 1.77
C TYR A 33 0.41 -8.14 1.20
N ASP A 34 1.36 -8.99 1.57
CA ASP A 34 2.76 -8.80 1.14
C ASP A 34 3.09 -9.57 -0.14
N ILE A 35 3.33 -10.87 0.00
CA ILE A 35 3.77 -11.76 -1.09
C ILE A 35 2.63 -12.23 -2.00
N ASN A 36 1.38 -12.25 -1.49
CA ASN A 36 0.25 -12.81 -2.21
C ASN A 36 -0.15 -12.03 -3.47
N PHE A 37 0.39 -10.81 -3.63
CA PHE A 37 0.19 -10.00 -4.83
C PHE A 37 1.35 -10.09 -5.83
N ASN A 38 2.38 -10.89 -5.56
CA ASN A 38 3.49 -11.09 -6.48
C ASN A 38 3.03 -11.68 -7.82
N ASP A 39 1.98 -12.50 -7.81
CA ASP A 39 1.35 -12.98 -9.05
C ASP A 39 0.75 -11.84 -9.88
N GLN A 40 0.19 -10.80 -9.25
CA GLN A 40 -0.31 -9.63 -9.99
C GLN A 40 0.85 -8.79 -10.53
N ARG A 41 1.93 -8.62 -9.74
CA ARG A 41 3.14 -7.90 -10.15
C ARG A 41 3.85 -8.55 -11.33
N SER A 42 3.90 -9.88 -11.35
CA SER A 42 4.57 -10.62 -12.43
C SER A 42 3.88 -10.44 -13.78
N ILE A 43 2.55 -10.26 -13.82
CA ILE A 43 1.79 -9.98 -15.05
C ILE A 43 2.32 -8.74 -15.77
N ILE A 44 2.68 -7.71 -15.02
CA ILE A 44 3.24 -6.46 -15.55
C ILE A 44 4.77 -6.38 -15.39
N LYS A 45 5.42 -7.52 -15.09
CA LYS A 45 6.89 -7.67 -14.97
C LYS A 45 7.52 -6.75 -13.92
N LEU A 46 6.81 -6.44 -12.85
CA LEU A 46 7.39 -5.72 -11.72
C LEU A 46 8.22 -6.65 -10.83
N PRO A 47 9.26 -6.09 -10.17
CA PRO A 47 9.98 -6.80 -9.12
C PRO A 47 9.04 -7.34 -8.05
N LEU A 48 9.29 -8.57 -7.62
CA LEU A 48 8.49 -9.23 -6.59
C LEU A 48 8.84 -8.67 -5.22
N LEU A 49 7.84 -8.56 -4.34
CA LEU A 49 8.04 -8.13 -2.96
C LEU A 49 8.62 -9.30 -2.15
N ASP A 50 9.71 -9.05 -1.43
CA ASP A 50 10.29 -10.01 -0.50
C ASP A 50 9.50 -10.05 0.83
N SER A 51 9.51 -11.22 1.48
CA SER A 51 8.80 -11.48 2.74
C SER A 51 9.26 -10.62 3.93
N SER A 52 10.44 -9.98 3.84
CA SER A 52 10.96 -9.08 4.87
C SER A 52 10.27 -7.72 4.93
N TRP A 53 9.55 -7.34 3.87
CA TRP A 53 8.76 -6.11 3.86
C TRP A 53 7.59 -6.20 4.82
N LYS A 54 7.36 -5.13 5.58
CA LYS A 54 6.26 -5.07 6.55
C LYS A 54 5.11 -4.23 6.00
N TYR A 55 3.92 -4.81 5.97
CA TYR A 55 2.71 -4.05 5.64
C TYR A 55 2.22 -3.21 6.82
N SER A 56 1.93 -1.94 6.54
CA SER A 56 1.24 -1.03 7.43
C SER A 56 -0.02 -0.51 6.72
N PRO A 57 -1.22 -0.99 7.10
CA PRO A 57 -2.47 -0.43 6.62
C PRO A 57 -2.57 1.05 7.04
N SER A 58 -2.79 1.95 6.09
CA SER A 58 -2.87 3.40 6.35
C SER A 58 -4.24 4.00 6.06
N TYR A 59 -5.12 3.28 5.35
CA TYR A 59 -6.48 3.68 5.05
C TYR A 59 -7.34 2.45 4.68
N PRO A 60 -8.69 2.55 4.66
CA PRO A 60 -9.59 1.39 4.55
C PRO A 60 -9.32 0.45 3.36
N SER A 61 -8.83 1.00 2.24
CA SER A 61 -8.56 0.28 1.00
C SER A 61 -7.08 0.30 0.61
N GLY A 62 -6.15 0.55 1.54
CA GLY A 62 -4.73 0.51 1.18
C GLY A 62 -3.78 0.83 2.30
N GLY A 63 -2.51 0.84 1.94
CA GLY A 63 -1.46 0.80 2.92
C GLY A 63 -0.11 1.11 2.32
N THR A 64 0.89 0.84 3.13
CA THR A 64 2.29 1.08 2.82
C THR A 64 3.09 -0.15 3.21
N TRP A 65 3.88 -0.66 2.29
CA TRP A 65 4.96 -1.59 2.59
C TRP A 65 6.22 -0.79 2.87
N ILE A 66 6.85 -1.05 4.02
CA ILE A 66 8.07 -0.35 4.42
C ILE A 66 9.28 -1.17 4.00
N ASN A 67 10.25 -0.54 3.32
CA ASN A 67 11.49 -1.20 2.96
C ASN A 67 12.26 -1.52 4.26
N PRO A 68 12.56 -2.80 4.56
CA PRO A 68 13.30 -3.17 5.77
C PRO A 68 14.75 -2.66 5.75
N LEU A 69 15.28 -2.34 4.57
CA LEU A 69 16.64 -1.84 4.38
C LEU A 69 16.72 -0.30 4.33
N LYS A 70 15.60 0.40 4.59
CA LYS A 70 15.62 1.88 4.58
C LYS A 70 16.60 2.42 5.61
N LYS A 71 17.28 3.50 5.25
CA LYS A 71 18.21 4.23 6.12
C LYS A 71 17.91 5.73 6.02
N ASP A 72 17.77 6.37 7.16
CA ASP A 72 17.53 7.80 7.21
C ASP A 72 18.80 8.57 6.79
N GLY A 73 18.61 9.73 6.16
CA GLY A 73 19.72 10.61 5.73
C GLY A 73 20.50 10.17 4.49
N VAL A 74 20.27 8.97 3.95
CA VAL A 74 20.90 8.50 2.69
C VAL A 74 19.85 8.19 1.63
N PRO A 75 20.19 8.29 0.34
CA PRO A 75 19.25 7.88 -0.70
C PRO A 75 18.82 6.43 -0.51
N CYS A 76 17.52 6.17 -0.62
CA CYS A 76 17.00 4.82 -0.47
C CYS A 76 15.65 4.63 -1.15
N TYR A 77 15.35 3.38 -1.49
CA TYR A 77 13.99 2.95 -1.72
C TYR A 77 13.26 2.95 -0.37
N PHE A 78 12.41 3.94 -0.14
CA PHE A 78 11.87 4.22 1.18
C PHE A 78 10.71 3.29 1.53
N GLN A 79 9.71 3.24 0.64
CA GLN A 79 8.50 2.48 0.86
C GLN A 79 7.75 2.26 -0.47
N LYS A 80 6.77 1.37 -0.45
CA LYS A 80 5.81 1.18 -1.53
C LYS A 80 4.40 1.46 -1.02
N ARG A 81 3.65 2.32 -1.68
CA ARG A 81 2.24 2.63 -1.36
C ARG A 81 1.31 1.88 -2.29
N ASN A 82 0.07 1.61 -1.88
CA ASN A 82 -0.89 0.93 -2.75
C ASN A 82 -2.35 1.22 -2.42
N LEU A 83 -3.20 0.94 -3.40
CA LEU A 83 -4.64 0.77 -3.21
C LEU A 83 -4.99 -0.68 -3.53
N ILE A 84 -5.59 -1.36 -2.56
CA ILE A 84 -6.11 -2.73 -2.69
C ILE A 84 -7.63 -2.69 -2.54
N LYS A 85 -8.34 -3.24 -3.53
CA LYS A 85 -9.79 -3.38 -3.50
C LYS A 85 -10.16 -4.79 -3.92
N ASN A 86 -11.09 -5.41 -3.20
CA ASN A 86 -11.57 -6.78 -3.50
C ASN A 86 -10.43 -7.79 -3.68
N ASN A 87 -9.40 -7.72 -2.83
CA ASN A 87 -8.22 -8.59 -2.88
C ASN A 87 -7.43 -8.48 -4.21
N ARG A 88 -7.41 -7.29 -4.82
CA ARG A 88 -6.60 -6.96 -6.00
C ARG A 88 -5.88 -5.63 -5.79
N ILE A 89 -4.64 -5.54 -6.25
CA ILE A 89 -3.95 -4.25 -6.34
C ILE A 89 -4.58 -3.49 -7.50
N ILE A 90 -5.00 -2.26 -7.23
CA ILE A 90 -5.52 -1.33 -8.22
C ILE A 90 -4.36 -0.49 -8.77
N TRP A 91 -3.52 0.02 -7.87
CA TRP A 91 -2.26 0.66 -8.19
C TRP A 91 -1.27 0.50 -7.04
N GLU A 92 0.02 0.63 -7.37
CA GLU A 92 1.09 0.75 -6.38
C GLU A 92 2.09 1.82 -6.81
N SER A 93 2.75 2.46 -5.84
CA SER A 93 3.76 3.48 -6.07
C SER A 93 5.03 3.17 -5.29
N ASP A 94 6.15 3.08 -6.00
CA ASP A 94 7.47 3.04 -5.40
C ASP A 94 7.91 4.44 -5.03
N ILE A 95 8.35 4.63 -3.79
CA ILE A 95 8.84 5.93 -3.31
C ILE A 95 10.30 5.80 -2.96
N TYR A 96 11.10 6.58 -3.66
CA TYR A 96 12.53 6.73 -3.42
C TYR A 96 12.78 8.10 -2.82
N LEU A 97 13.74 8.19 -1.90
CA LEU A 97 14.18 9.45 -1.32
C LEU A 97 15.62 9.72 -1.76
N GLY A 98 15.91 10.94 -2.18
CA GLY A 98 17.26 11.44 -2.48
C GLY A 98 18.01 11.88 -1.23
N SER A 99 19.21 12.42 -1.38
CA SER A 99 20.02 12.90 -0.24
C SER A 99 19.74 14.35 0.13
N LYS A 100 19.24 15.17 -0.81
CA LYS A 100 19.07 16.60 -0.57
C LYS A 100 17.73 16.89 0.09
N THR A 101 17.78 17.78 1.06
CA THR A 101 16.61 18.37 1.70
C THR A 101 16.64 19.86 1.44
N TYR A 102 15.56 20.37 0.88
CA TYR A 102 15.36 21.77 0.58
C TYR A 102 14.49 22.40 1.65
N MET A 103 14.91 23.55 2.16
CA MET A 103 14.07 24.34 3.06
C MET A 103 13.14 25.22 2.22
N THR A 104 11.85 25.10 2.46
CA THR A 104 10.81 25.94 1.85
C THR A 104 10.06 26.69 2.95
N ILE A 105 9.24 27.67 2.57
CA ILE A 105 8.39 28.43 3.50
C ILE A 105 7.43 27.51 4.29
N ASP A 106 7.05 26.37 3.72
CA ASP A 106 6.10 25.40 4.31
C ASP A 106 6.81 24.28 5.07
N GLY A 107 8.15 24.32 5.15
CA GLY A 107 8.97 23.33 5.85
C GLY A 107 10.07 22.71 4.99
N SER A 108 10.72 21.69 5.53
CA SER A 108 11.78 20.96 4.83
C SER A 108 11.17 19.89 3.91
N ILE A 109 11.50 19.93 2.63
CA ILE A 109 11.11 18.93 1.64
C ILE A 109 12.35 18.16 1.20
N ARG A 110 12.33 16.86 1.39
CA ARG A 110 13.39 15.97 0.88
C ARG A 110 13.10 15.60 -0.57
N GLU A 111 14.13 15.53 -1.40
CA GLU A 111 14.00 14.99 -2.76
C GLU A 111 13.32 13.62 -2.72
N SER A 112 12.31 13.44 -3.56
CA SER A 112 11.60 12.17 -3.69
C SER A 112 11.25 11.89 -5.13
N LEU A 113 11.33 10.63 -5.53
CA LEU A 113 10.84 10.12 -6.79
C LEU A 113 9.77 9.07 -6.51
N ASP A 114 8.57 9.30 -7.06
CA ASP A 114 7.44 8.39 -6.95
C ASP A 114 7.13 7.77 -8.32
N ILE A 115 7.29 6.45 -8.46
CA ILE A 115 6.97 5.71 -9.69
C ILE A 115 5.69 4.92 -9.46
N THR A 116 4.63 5.22 -10.21
CA THR A 116 3.31 4.60 -10.00
C THR A 116 2.94 3.65 -11.13
N TYR A 117 2.51 2.46 -10.77
CA TYR A 117 2.04 1.42 -11.67
C TYR A 117 0.54 1.18 -11.45
N TYR A 118 -0.21 1.13 -12.54
CA TYR A 118 -1.63 0.85 -12.54
C TYR A 118 -1.85 -0.57 -13.07
N PHE A 119 -2.60 -1.38 -12.31
CA PHE A 119 -2.97 -2.74 -12.68
C PHE A 119 -4.35 -2.81 -13.35
N GLU A 120 -5.08 -1.69 -13.29
CA GLU A 120 -6.32 -1.46 -13.99
C GLU A 120 -6.19 -0.17 -14.82
N GLU A 121 -7.16 0.10 -15.68
CA GLU A 121 -7.22 1.37 -16.40
C GLU A 121 -7.12 2.55 -15.42
N LYS A 122 -6.27 3.52 -15.75
CA LYS A 122 -6.02 4.70 -14.89
C LYS A 122 -7.29 5.53 -14.75
N LYS A 123 -7.85 5.55 -13.55
CA LYS A 123 -8.99 6.42 -13.21
C LYS A 123 -8.57 7.62 -12.39
N TRP A 124 -9.30 8.72 -12.53
CA TRP A 124 -9.00 9.98 -11.85
C TRP A 124 -9.09 9.86 -10.32
N GLU A 125 -9.97 8.99 -9.82
CA GLU A 125 -10.14 8.69 -8.39
C GLU A 125 -8.87 8.09 -7.77
N TYR A 126 -8.04 7.41 -8.56
CA TYR A 126 -6.79 6.83 -8.08
C TYR A 126 -5.72 7.90 -7.90
N VAL A 127 -5.70 8.90 -8.78
CA VAL A 127 -4.80 10.05 -8.65
C VAL A 127 -5.25 10.98 -7.52
N TYR A 128 -6.56 11.08 -7.26
CA TYR A 128 -7.11 11.82 -6.12
C TYR A 128 -6.51 11.37 -4.79
N HIS A 129 -6.35 10.06 -4.57
CA HIS A 129 -5.78 9.53 -3.32
C HIS A 129 -4.29 9.85 -3.17
N THR A 130 -3.52 9.85 -4.26
CA THR A 130 -2.10 10.22 -4.25
C THR A 130 -1.93 11.73 -4.07
N ALA A 131 -2.70 12.56 -4.79
CA ALA A 131 -2.62 14.02 -4.76
C ALA A 131 -3.12 14.62 -3.44
N LYS A 132 -4.26 14.16 -2.91
CA LYS A 132 -4.83 14.69 -1.66
C LYS A 132 -3.87 14.59 -0.47
N ARG A 133 -3.05 13.53 -0.42
CA ARG A 133 -2.06 13.32 0.64
C ARG A 133 -0.84 14.21 0.47
N ASN A 134 -0.36 14.43 -0.76
CA ASN A 134 0.82 15.25 -1.02
C ASN A 134 0.54 16.75 -0.82
N TYR A 135 -0.70 17.21 -1.04
CA TYR A 135 -1.08 18.62 -0.94
C TYR A 135 -1.86 19.00 0.33
N ASN A 136 -1.94 18.09 1.31
CA ASN A 136 -2.51 18.34 2.64
C ASN A 136 -3.86 19.09 2.64
N SER A 137 -4.72 18.81 1.64
CA SER A 137 -5.80 19.73 1.32
C SER A 137 -7.19 19.14 1.50
N SER A 138 -8.02 19.92 2.18
CA SER A 138 -9.49 20.00 2.16
C SER A 138 -10.10 20.25 0.77
N ASN A 139 -9.42 19.89 -0.32
CA ASN A 139 -9.80 20.30 -1.67
C ASN A 139 -10.95 19.47 -2.24
N SER A 140 -11.88 20.20 -2.84
CA SER A 140 -13.01 19.68 -3.61
C SER A 140 -12.54 18.83 -4.81
N PRO A 141 -13.35 17.87 -5.31
CA PRO A 141 -13.01 17.05 -6.47
C PRO A 141 -12.58 17.86 -7.71
N SER A 142 -13.11 19.08 -7.91
CA SER A 142 -12.78 19.96 -9.03
C SER A 142 -11.37 20.56 -8.91
N GLN A 143 -10.93 20.99 -7.72
CA GLN A 143 -9.56 21.48 -7.50
C GLN A 143 -8.53 20.38 -7.71
N ILE A 144 -8.85 19.14 -7.34
CA ILE A 144 -7.97 17.99 -7.55
C ILE A 144 -7.96 17.54 -9.01
N LYS A 145 -9.08 17.70 -9.74
CA LYS A 145 -9.11 17.51 -11.20
C LYS A 145 -8.21 18.53 -11.92
N ASN A 146 -8.16 19.76 -11.43
CA ASN A 146 -7.21 20.75 -11.92
C ASN A 146 -5.76 20.38 -11.59
N LEU A 147 -5.49 19.87 -10.38
CA LEU A 147 -4.17 19.32 -10.00
C LEU A 147 -3.74 18.12 -10.86
N TYR A 148 -4.68 17.24 -11.23
CA TYR A 148 -4.43 16.11 -12.15
C TYR A 148 -3.95 16.59 -13.53
N ASN A 149 -4.51 17.71 -14.01
CA ASN A 149 -4.12 18.33 -15.26
C ASN A 149 -2.91 19.29 -15.11
N SER A 150 -2.57 19.70 -13.88
CA SER A 150 -1.45 20.58 -13.56
C SER A 150 -0.23 19.84 -13.01
N ILE A 151 -0.13 18.52 -13.25
CA ILE A 151 1.11 17.79 -12.96
C ILE A 151 2.18 18.37 -13.89
N ASP A 152 2.95 19.32 -13.37
CA ASP A 152 3.83 20.18 -14.16
C ASP A 152 4.99 19.43 -14.82
N VAL A 153 5.29 18.19 -14.41
CA VAL A 153 6.36 17.40 -15.04
C VAL A 153 5.98 15.92 -15.08
N VAL A 154 5.66 15.42 -16.28
CA VAL A 154 5.68 13.99 -16.58
C VAL A 154 7.08 13.65 -17.04
N ILE A 155 7.85 12.93 -16.22
CA ILE A 155 9.16 12.41 -16.63
C ILE A 155 9.02 11.05 -17.31
N SER A 156 9.86 10.81 -18.31
CA SER A 156 10.02 9.51 -18.96
C SER A 156 10.67 8.49 -18.04
N LYS A 157 10.54 7.20 -18.39
CA LYS A 157 11.25 6.13 -17.69
C LYS A 157 12.77 6.37 -17.65
N CYS A 158 13.35 6.82 -18.77
CA CYS A 158 14.80 7.07 -18.85
C CYS A 158 15.25 8.17 -17.87
N GLU A 159 14.44 9.22 -17.71
CA GLU A 159 14.72 10.29 -16.73
C GLU A 159 14.60 9.78 -15.31
N ALA A 160 13.56 8.98 -15.01
CA ALA A 160 13.42 8.34 -13.70
C ALA A 160 14.61 7.43 -13.37
N ASP A 161 15.04 6.59 -14.32
CA ASP A 161 16.23 5.74 -14.18
C ASP A 161 17.50 6.58 -13.96
N SER A 162 17.65 7.69 -14.69
CA SER A 162 18.78 8.60 -14.55
C SER A 162 18.82 9.29 -13.18
N ILE A 163 17.66 9.64 -12.62
CA ILE A 163 17.56 10.21 -11.26
C ILE A 163 18.00 9.16 -10.23
N LEU A 164 17.47 7.94 -10.31
CA LEU A 164 17.84 6.85 -9.41
C LEU A 164 19.34 6.55 -9.49
N PHE A 165 19.89 6.46 -10.70
CA PHE A 165 21.33 6.26 -10.91
C PHE A 165 22.16 7.37 -10.29
N SER A 166 21.74 8.64 -10.40
CA SER A 166 22.43 9.78 -9.78
C SER A 166 22.41 9.74 -8.24
N TRP A 167 21.47 9.02 -7.65
CA TRP A 167 21.36 8.76 -6.22
C TRP A 167 22.10 7.50 -5.77
N GLY A 168 22.63 6.71 -6.70
CA GLY A 168 23.26 5.41 -6.45
C GLY A 168 22.26 4.28 -6.16
N LEU A 169 21.06 4.37 -6.76
CA LEU A 169 19.98 3.38 -6.65
C LEU A 169 19.71 2.65 -7.97
#